data_AF-U6SJ88-F1
#
_entry.id   AF-U6SJ88-F1
#
_cell.length_a   1.000
_cell.length_b   1.000
_cell.length_c   1.000
_cell.angle_alpha   90.00
_cell.angle_beta   90.00
_cell.angle_gamma   90.00
#
_symmetry.space_group_name_H-M   'P 1'
#
loop_
_entity.id
_entity.type
_entity.pdbx_description
1 polymer ?
#
loop_
_entity_poly.entity_id
_entity_poly.type
_entity_poly.pdbx_seq_one_letter_code
_entity_poly.pdbx_strand_id
1 'polypeptide(L)'
;METPNTRNNIGENNYSRRNLWSGILFGIGLIAFVDEMVFHQLLRWHHFYDLSTTDIGLISDGLFHAFSWFATIGGLFLFADLRRRYAVNSKRWWGGVFLGAGAFQLYDGIVQHKIMRIHQIRYVENVIVYDLVWNIGAIIMIIIGLILVKRSSHISQEKGE
;
A
#
# COMPACT_ATOMS: atom_id res chain seq x y z
N MET A 1 37.14 -5.74 27.97
CA MET A 1 36.71 -5.03 26.75
C MET A 1 35.50 -5.78 26.22
N GLU A 2 34.31 -5.49 26.74
CA GLU A 2 33.06 -6.10 26.25
C GLU A 2 32.70 -5.45 24.93
N THR A 3 32.51 -6.25 23.89
CA THR A 3 32.07 -5.77 22.57
C THR A 3 30.67 -5.18 22.69
N PRO A 4 30.42 -3.95 22.20
CA PRO A 4 29.06 -3.42 22.19
C PRO A 4 28.16 -4.27 21.28
N ASN A 5 27.19 -4.92 21.91
CA ASN A 5 25.78 -4.80 21.57
C ASN A 5 25.27 -5.29 20.20
N THR A 6 25.71 -6.45 19.72
CA THR A 6 25.14 -7.11 18.53
C THR A 6 23.68 -7.55 18.72
N ARG A 7 23.22 -7.87 19.94
CA ARG A 7 21.84 -8.30 20.19
C ARG A 7 20.81 -7.16 20.10
N ASN A 8 21.11 -5.96 20.60
CA ASN A 8 20.16 -4.83 20.49
C ASN A 8 20.01 -4.36 19.04
N ASN A 9 21.10 -4.36 18.26
CA ASN A 9 21.07 -3.98 16.83
C ASN A 9 20.16 -4.90 15.99
N ILE A 10 20.10 -6.20 16.29
CA ILE A 10 19.20 -7.14 15.59
C ILE A 10 17.74 -6.84 15.93
N GLY A 11 17.42 -6.57 17.21
CA GLY A 11 16.07 -6.24 17.66
C GLY A 11 15.54 -4.95 17.01
N GLU A 12 16.35 -3.90 16.97
CA GLU A 12 15.97 -2.60 16.40
C GLU A 12 15.79 -2.66 14.87
N ASN A 13 16.66 -3.37 14.15
CA ASN A 13 16.52 -3.57 12.71
C ASN A 13 15.24 -4.36 12.39
N ASN A 14 14.92 -5.38 13.18
CA ASN A 14 13.69 -6.14 13.04
C ASN A 14 12.45 -5.26 13.25
N TYR A 15 12.40 -4.41 14.28
CA TYR A 15 11.27 -3.48 14.47
C TYR A 15 11.19 -2.44 13.36
N SER A 16 12.31 -1.92 12.89
CA SER A 16 12.37 -0.97 11.77
C SER A 16 11.78 -1.56 10.48
N ARG A 17 12.14 -2.80 10.14
CA ARG A 17 11.57 -3.53 9.00
C ARG A 17 10.08 -3.83 9.19
N ARG A 18 9.68 -4.24 10.39
CA ARG A 18 8.28 -4.54 10.70
C ARG A 18 7.38 -3.32 10.63
N ASN A 19 7.85 -2.14 11.05
CA ASN A 19 7.12 -0.87 10.87
C ASN A 19 6.86 -0.59 9.38
N LEU A 20 7.88 -0.78 8.54
CA LEU A 20 7.76 -0.57 7.10
C LEU A 20 6.77 -1.56 6.47
N TRP A 21 6.91 -2.85 6.72
CA TRP A 21 6.04 -3.89 6.15
C TRP A 21 4.60 -3.82 6.67
N SER A 22 4.41 -3.50 7.95
CA SER A 22 3.09 -3.22 8.52
C SER A 22 2.41 -2.06 7.78
N GLY A 23 3.15 -0.97 7.54
CA GLY A 23 2.66 0.16 6.76
C GLY A 23 2.34 -0.22 5.33
N ILE A 24 3.25 -0.93 4.63
CA ILE A 24 3.04 -1.36 3.24
C ILE A 24 1.78 -2.20 3.10
N LEU A 25 1.60 -3.23 3.94
CA LEU A 25 0.41 -4.09 3.88
C LEU A 25 -0.87 -3.30 4.14
N PHE A 26 -0.86 -2.43 5.15
CA PHE A 26 -2.00 -1.56 5.42
C PHE A 26 -2.29 -0.61 4.26
N GLY A 27 -1.25 -0.02 3.65
CA GLY A 27 -1.40 0.88 2.50
C GLY A 27 -1.97 0.20 1.27
N ILE A 28 -1.52 -1.03 0.96
CA ILE A 28 -2.09 -1.86 -0.11
C ILE A 28 -3.57 -2.12 0.16
N GLY A 29 -3.90 -2.59 1.36
CA GLY A 29 -5.28 -2.88 1.74
C GLY A 29 -6.18 -1.64 1.69
N LEU A 30 -5.70 -0.50 2.20
CA LEU A 30 -6.44 0.75 2.20
C LEU A 30 -6.74 1.25 0.79
N ILE A 31 -5.75 1.28 -0.11
CA ILE A 31 -5.98 1.81 -1.46
C ILE A 31 -6.85 0.87 -2.29
N ALA A 32 -6.67 -0.45 -2.14
CA ALA A 32 -7.51 -1.44 -2.80
C ALA A 32 -8.97 -1.37 -2.32
N PHE A 33 -9.18 -1.17 -1.01
CA PHE A 33 -10.52 -0.94 -0.47
C PHE A 33 -11.15 0.35 -1.02
N VAL A 34 -10.41 1.46 -1.06
CA VAL A 34 -10.91 2.73 -1.61
C VAL A 34 -11.27 2.56 -3.07
N ASP A 35 -10.41 1.89 -3.84
CA ASP A 35 -10.62 1.63 -5.25
C ASP A 35 -11.92 0.86 -5.49
N GLU A 36 -12.05 -0.29 -4.84
CA GLU A 36 -13.22 -1.14 -4.97
C GLU A 36 -14.50 -0.45 -4.45
N MET A 37 -14.46 0.17 -3.27
CA MET A 37 -15.63 0.85 -2.72
C MET A 37 -16.08 2.01 -3.62
N VAL A 38 -15.14 2.87 -4.03
CA VAL A 38 -15.48 4.08 -4.78
C VAL A 38 -15.75 3.75 -6.25
N PHE A 39 -14.83 3.11 -6.94
CA PHE A 39 -14.89 2.95 -8.39
C PHE A 39 -15.68 1.71 -8.81
N HIS A 40 -15.57 0.59 -8.09
CA HIS A 40 -16.31 -0.62 -8.47
C HIS A 40 -17.76 -0.58 -7.97
N GLN A 41 -17.98 -0.21 -6.70
CA GLN A 41 -19.31 -0.33 -6.08
C GLN A 41 -20.16 0.95 -6.20
N LEU A 42 -19.63 2.09 -5.76
CA LEU A 42 -20.39 3.34 -5.70
C LEU A 42 -20.55 3.98 -7.08
N LEU A 43 -19.45 4.16 -7.80
CA LEU A 43 -19.45 4.82 -9.10
C LEU A 43 -19.66 3.84 -10.25
N ARG A 44 -19.39 2.55 -10.05
CA ARG A 44 -19.54 1.49 -11.04
C ARG A 44 -18.82 1.80 -12.35
N TRP A 45 -17.60 2.32 -12.24
CA TRP A 45 -16.77 2.66 -13.40
C TRP A 45 -16.24 1.43 -14.11
N HIS A 46 -15.96 0.36 -13.38
CA HIS A 46 -15.42 -0.91 -13.86
C HIS A 46 -15.59 -2.00 -12.79
N HIS A 47 -15.46 -3.27 -13.18
CA HIS A 47 -15.22 -4.37 -12.25
C HIS A 47 -13.75 -4.79 -12.30
N PHE A 48 -13.31 -5.61 -11.35
CA PHE A 48 -11.93 -6.12 -11.33
C PHE A 48 -11.61 -6.98 -12.55
N TYR A 49 -12.61 -7.67 -13.10
CA TYR A 49 -12.48 -8.44 -14.33
C TYR A 49 -13.67 -8.20 -15.28
N ASP A 50 -13.44 -7.39 -16.31
CA ASP A 50 -14.46 -6.95 -17.28
C ASP A 50 -14.44 -7.75 -18.59
N LEU A 51 -13.59 -8.78 -18.71
CA LEU A 51 -13.50 -9.62 -19.92
C LEU A 51 -14.54 -10.75 -19.96
N SER A 52 -15.57 -10.70 -19.11
CA SER A 52 -16.60 -11.73 -19.01
C SER A 52 -17.98 -11.15 -18.67
N THR A 53 -18.86 -11.96 -18.08
CA THR A 53 -20.19 -11.54 -17.62
C THR A 53 -20.11 -10.66 -16.37
N THR A 54 -21.11 -9.83 -16.15
CA THR A 54 -21.25 -9.01 -14.94
C THR A 54 -21.22 -9.83 -13.65
N ASP A 55 -21.78 -11.05 -13.64
CA ASP A 55 -21.74 -11.94 -12.47
C ASP A 55 -20.31 -12.31 -12.10
N ILE A 56 -19.46 -12.58 -13.10
CA ILE A 56 -18.03 -12.85 -12.90
C ILE A 56 -17.31 -11.57 -12.44
N GLY A 57 -17.66 -10.41 -12.98
CA GLY A 57 -17.18 -9.11 -12.52
C GLY A 57 -17.44 -8.90 -11.02
N LEU A 58 -18.68 -9.13 -10.57
CA LEU A 58 -19.07 -9.02 -9.15
C LEU A 58 -18.35 -10.02 -8.25
N ILE A 59 -18.18 -11.28 -8.70
CA ILE A 59 -17.40 -12.28 -7.94
C ILE A 59 -15.95 -11.82 -7.82
N SER A 60 -15.37 -11.30 -8.91
CA SER A 60 -13.98 -10.83 -8.91
C SER A 60 -13.78 -9.61 -8.00
N ASP A 61 -14.74 -8.69 -7.94
CA ASP A 61 -14.76 -7.59 -6.97
C ASP A 61 -14.76 -8.11 -5.54
N GLY A 62 -15.59 -9.11 -5.23
CA GLY A 62 -15.64 -9.72 -3.89
C GLY A 62 -14.33 -10.39 -3.47
N LEU A 63 -13.62 -11.03 -4.42
CA LEU A 63 -12.28 -11.58 -4.16
C LEU A 63 -11.25 -10.47 -3.95
N PHE A 64 -11.33 -9.39 -4.71
CA PHE A 64 -10.50 -8.21 -4.55
C PHE A 64 -10.73 -7.53 -3.19
N HIS A 65 -11.99 -7.47 -2.73
CA HIS A 65 -12.37 -7.03 -1.38
C HIS A 65 -11.74 -7.88 -0.29
N ALA A 66 -11.83 -9.20 -0.43
CA ALA A 66 -11.27 -10.11 0.54
C ALA A 66 -9.75 -9.88 0.64
N PHE A 67 -9.07 -9.74 -0.49
CA PHE A 67 -7.64 -9.39 -0.54
C PHE A 67 -7.34 -8.08 0.19
N SER A 68 -8.09 -7.01 -0.10
CA SER A 68 -7.90 -5.70 0.53
C SER A 68 -8.06 -5.76 2.06
N TRP A 69 -9.05 -6.51 2.55
CA TRP A 69 -9.26 -6.75 3.98
C TRP A 69 -8.16 -7.58 4.63
N PHE A 70 -7.70 -8.66 4.00
CA PHE A 70 -6.61 -9.47 4.54
C PHE A 70 -5.31 -8.66 4.65
N ALA A 71 -4.99 -7.84 3.64
CA ALA A 71 -3.84 -6.94 3.68
C ALA A 71 -3.99 -5.89 4.81
N THR A 72 -5.17 -5.28 4.94
CA THR A 72 -5.49 -4.29 5.98
C THR A 72 -5.34 -4.89 7.38
N ILE A 73 -5.99 -6.03 7.65
CA ILE A 73 -5.96 -6.72 8.95
C ILE A 73 -4.55 -7.20 9.25
N GLY A 74 -3.84 -7.80 8.28
CA GLY A 74 -2.45 -8.23 8.44
C GLY A 74 -1.53 -7.07 8.81
N GLY A 75 -1.67 -5.93 8.12
CA GLY A 75 -0.93 -4.70 8.41
C GLY A 75 -1.20 -4.18 9.83
N LEU A 76 -2.47 -4.14 10.25
CA LEU A 76 -2.88 -3.71 11.59
C LEU A 76 -2.48 -4.69 12.69
N PHE A 77 -2.46 -5.99 12.44
CA PHE A 77 -1.99 -6.99 13.39
C PHE A 77 -0.50 -6.81 13.70
N LEU A 78 0.31 -6.56 12.66
CA LEU A 78 1.71 -6.21 12.82
C LEU A 78 1.89 -4.88 13.56
N PHE A 79 1.05 -3.89 13.26
CA PHE A 79 1.05 -2.60 13.96
C PHE A 79 0.71 -2.75 15.44
N ALA A 80 -0.28 -3.58 15.78
CA ALA A 80 -0.67 -3.87 17.15
C ALA A 80 0.46 -4.52 17.95
N ASP A 81 1.19 -5.48 17.37
CA ASP A 81 2.36 -6.07 18.04
C ASP A 81 3.51 -5.05 18.22
N LEU A 82 3.75 -4.18 17.23
CA LEU A 82 4.71 -3.08 17.37
C LEU A 82 4.31 -2.12 18.50
N ARG A 83 3.02 -1.79 18.60
CA ARG A 83 2.48 -0.91 19.64
C ARG A 83 2.60 -1.52 21.03
N ARG A 84 2.27 -2.81 21.17
CA ARG A 84 2.41 -3.57 22.42
C ARG A 84 3.85 -3.59 22.92
N ARG A 85 4.83 -3.53 22.01
CA ARG A 85 6.26 -3.54 22.31
C ARG A 85 6.90 -2.14 22.38
N TYR A 86 6.09 -1.07 22.35
CA TYR A 86 6.56 0.33 22.32
C TYR A 86 7.55 0.63 21.17
N ALA A 87 7.44 -0.10 20.06
CA ALA A 87 8.38 -0.08 18.95
C ALA A 87 7.83 0.60 17.69
N VAL A 88 6.77 1.41 17.82
CA VAL A 88 6.15 2.12 16.69
C VAL A 88 7.01 3.32 16.30
N ASN A 89 7.41 3.37 15.04
CA ASN A 89 8.00 4.54 14.40
C ASN A 89 6.99 5.09 13.40
N SER A 90 6.20 6.11 13.82
CA SER A 90 5.09 6.64 13.02
C SER A 90 5.53 7.16 11.65
N LYS A 91 6.68 7.81 11.55
CA LYS A 91 7.20 8.31 10.26
C LYS A 91 7.49 7.16 9.30
N ARG A 92 8.12 6.10 9.80
CA ARG A 92 8.44 4.91 9.00
C ARG A 92 7.19 4.12 8.62
N TRP A 93 6.24 3.99 9.54
CA TRP A 93 4.97 3.32 9.29
C TRP A 93 4.14 4.04 8.22
N TRP A 94 3.92 5.36 8.36
CA TRP A 94 3.26 6.16 7.32
C TRP A 94 4.03 6.14 6.00
N GLY A 95 5.36 6.14 6.04
CA GLY A 95 6.18 5.93 4.86
C GLY A 95 5.85 4.61 4.16
N GLY A 96 5.68 3.53 4.92
CA GLY A 96 5.19 2.25 4.42
C GLY A 96 3.79 2.33 3.83
N VAL A 97 2.84 3.00 4.50
CA VAL A 97 1.46 3.17 4.01
C VAL A 97 1.44 3.82 2.64
N PHE A 98 2.14 4.94 2.47
CA PHE A 98 2.22 5.64 1.19
C PHE A 98 2.94 4.84 0.11
N LEU A 99 4.00 4.10 0.46
CA LEU A 99 4.68 3.20 -0.48
C LEU A 99 3.78 2.06 -0.93
N GLY A 100 3.07 1.40 -0.01
CA GLY A 100 2.15 0.31 -0.32
C GLY A 100 0.99 0.79 -1.19
N ALA A 101 0.35 1.89 -0.80
CA ALA A 101 -0.76 2.48 -1.53
C ALA A 101 -0.34 2.91 -2.95
N GLY A 102 0.75 3.67 -3.06
CA GLY A 102 1.25 4.14 -4.35
C GLY A 102 1.76 3.01 -5.24
N ALA A 103 2.46 2.01 -4.71
CA ALA A 103 2.93 0.88 -5.50
C ALA A 103 1.77 0.04 -6.04
N PHE A 104 0.75 -0.22 -5.22
CA PHE A 104 -0.43 -0.98 -5.66
C PHE A 104 -1.22 -0.22 -6.73
N GLN A 105 -1.47 1.08 -6.52
CA GLN A 105 -2.21 1.88 -7.51
C GLN A 105 -1.44 2.02 -8.84
N LEU A 106 -0.11 2.12 -8.79
CA LEU A 106 0.71 2.15 -10.01
C LEU A 106 0.72 0.78 -10.71
N TYR A 107 0.77 -0.31 -9.93
CA TYR A 107 0.65 -1.68 -10.45
C TYR A 107 -0.67 -1.87 -11.18
N ASP A 108 -1.78 -1.52 -10.54
CA ASP A 108 -3.11 -1.61 -11.15
C ASP A 108 -3.18 -0.73 -12.43
N GLY A 109 -2.81 0.55 -12.33
CA GLY A 109 -2.84 1.53 -13.42
C GLY A 109 -2.03 1.15 -14.66
N ILE A 110 -0.91 0.44 -14.49
CA ILE A 110 -0.04 0.03 -15.60
C ILE A 110 -0.31 -1.42 -15.99
N VAL A 111 -0.20 -2.34 -15.03
CA VAL A 111 -0.20 -3.77 -15.30
C VAL A 111 -1.61 -4.23 -15.61
N GLN A 112 -2.58 -3.96 -14.74
CA GLN A 112 -3.94 -4.49 -14.93
C GLN A 112 -4.66 -3.73 -16.05
N HIS A 113 -4.54 -2.41 -16.07
CA HIS A 113 -5.25 -1.56 -17.02
C HIS A 113 -4.62 -1.46 -18.41
N LYS A 114 -3.28 -1.50 -18.55
CA LYS A 114 -2.61 -1.26 -19.85
C LYS A 114 -1.92 -2.48 -20.43
N ILE A 115 -1.27 -3.29 -19.61
CA ILE A 115 -0.58 -4.50 -20.05
C ILE A 115 -1.57 -5.65 -20.21
N MET A 116 -2.26 -6.03 -19.13
CA MET A 116 -3.19 -7.16 -19.10
C MET A 116 -4.55 -6.79 -19.70
N ARG A 117 -4.96 -5.52 -19.57
CA ARG A 117 -6.24 -4.97 -20.08
C ARG A 117 -7.45 -5.76 -19.58
N ILE A 118 -7.40 -6.21 -18.33
CA ILE A 118 -8.49 -6.97 -17.70
C ILE A 118 -9.67 -6.08 -17.30
N HIS A 119 -9.43 -4.78 -17.10
CA HIS A 119 -10.40 -3.72 -16.91
C HIS A 119 -9.80 -2.36 -17.32
N GLN A 120 -10.61 -1.32 -17.52
CA GLN A 120 -10.13 0.07 -17.74
C GLN A 120 -10.49 0.96 -16.54
N ILE A 121 -9.66 1.96 -16.22
CA ILE A 121 -9.91 2.88 -15.09
C ILE A 121 -11.28 3.52 -15.24
N ARG A 122 -11.63 3.86 -16.48
CA ARG A 122 -12.96 4.30 -16.84
C ARG A 122 -13.25 4.05 -18.32
N TYR A 123 -14.41 3.51 -18.61
CA TYR A 123 -14.89 3.32 -19.98
C TYR A 123 -15.49 4.62 -20.54
N VAL A 124 -14.63 5.45 -21.14
CA VAL A 124 -14.97 6.71 -21.83
C VAL A 124 -14.14 6.85 -23.11
N GLU A 125 -14.59 7.69 -24.04
CA GLU A 125 -13.90 7.91 -25.33
C GLU A 125 -12.44 8.35 -25.15
N ASN A 126 -12.18 9.27 -24.21
CA ASN A 126 -10.84 9.73 -23.88
C ASN A 126 -10.49 9.41 -22.41
N VAL A 127 -9.81 8.30 -22.20
CA VAL A 127 -9.39 7.81 -20.88
C VAL A 127 -8.12 8.49 -20.34
N ILE A 128 -7.39 9.25 -21.17
CA ILE A 128 -6.04 9.73 -20.86
C ILE A 128 -6.00 10.56 -19.57
N VAL A 129 -7.00 11.42 -19.35
CA VAL A 129 -7.05 12.24 -18.13
C VAL A 129 -7.17 11.37 -16.87
N TYR A 130 -7.97 10.31 -16.93
CA TYR A 130 -8.14 9.38 -15.81
C TYR A 130 -6.85 8.58 -15.57
N ASP A 131 -6.22 8.09 -16.63
CA ASP A 131 -4.92 7.41 -16.56
C ASP A 131 -3.85 8.31 -15.92
N LEU A 132 -3.79 9.58 -16.32
CA LEU A 132 -2.83 10.53 -15.78
C LEU A 132 -3.06 10.80 -14.30
N VAL A 133 -4.31 11.08 -13.90
CA VAL A 133 -4.64 11.34 -12.49
C VAL A 133 -4.32 10.11 -11.63
N TRP A 134 -4.65 8.91 -12.10
CA TRP A 134 -4.39 7.65 -11.40
C TRP A 134 -2.89 7.42 -11.18
N ASN A 135 -2.10 7.47 -12.26
CA ASN A 135 -0.67 7.14 -12.20
C ASN A 135 0.15 8.25 -11.55
N ILE A 136 -0.17 9.52 -11.78
CA ILE A 136 0.50 10.65 -11.11
C ILE A 136 0.21 10.61 -9.60
N GLY A 137 -1.05 10.34 -9.20
CA GLY A 137 -1.40 10.14 -7.80
C GLY A 137 -0.57 9.04 -7.15
N ALA A 138 -0.44 7.91 -7.84
CA ALA A 138 0.40 6.78 -7.40
C ALA A 138 1.88 7.17 -7.22
N ILE A 139 2.46 7.89 -8.18
CA ILE A 139 3.84 8.38 -8.12
C ILE A 139 4.03 9.36 -6.95
N ILE A 140 3.09 10.28 -6.73
CA ILE A 140 3.13 11.23 -5.61
C ILE A 140 3.14 10.47 -4.28
N MET A 141 2.27 9.47 -4.11
CA MET A 141 2.26 8.64 -2.91
C MET A 141 3.60 7.93 -2.70
N ILE A 142 4.18 7.33 -3.75
CA ILE A 142 5.51 6.68 -3.66
C ILE A 142 6.57 7.68 -3.21
N ILE A 143 6.62 8.88 -3.80
CA ILE A 143 7.60 9.92 -3.45
C ILE A 143 7.46 10.33 -1.98
N ILE A 144 6.23 10.58 -1.51
CA ILE A 144 5.95 10.90 -0.09
C ILE A 144 6.45 9.75 0.80
N GLY A 145 6.13 8.51 0.43
CA GLY A 145 6.55 7.32 1.15
C GLY A 145 8.07 7.21 1.28
N LEU A 146 8.80 7.37 0.17
CA LEU A 146 10.27 7.37 0.14
C LEU A 146 10.87 8.47 1.02
N ILE A 147 10.31 9.69 0.98
CA ILE A 147 10.76 10.81 1.82
C ILE A 147 10.59 10.49 3.30
N LEU A 148 9.43 9.96 3.69
CA LEU A 148 9.13 9.59 5.09
C LEU A 148 10.05 8.46 5.59
N VAL A 149 10.28 7.43 4.77
CA VAL A 149 11.19 6.33 5.12
C VAL A 149 12.62 6.83 5.29
N LYS A 150 13.13 7.69 4.40
CA LYS A 150 14.48 8.29 4.52
C LYS A 150 14.62 9.20 5.74
N ARG A 151 13.59 10.01 6.05
CA ARG A 151 13.61 10.87 7.25
C ARG A 151 13.55 10.05 8.54
N SER A 152 12.93 8.86 8.52
CA SER A 152 12.86 7.99 9.68
C SER A 152 14.22 7.37 10.06
N SER A 153 15.12 7.15 9.10
CA SER A 153 16.45 6.59 9.38
C SER A 153 17.42 7.60 9.96
N HIS A 154 17.34 8.87 9.58
CA HIS A 154 18.19 9.93 10.14
C HIS A 154 17.93 10.17 11.63
N ILE A 155 16.66 10.19 12.05
CA ILE A 155 16.29 10.42 13.46
C ILE A 155 16.74 9.29 14.39
N SER A 156 16.82 8.06 13.87
CA SER A 156 17.37 6.94 14.63
C SER A 156 18.89 7.02 14.79
N GLN A 157 19.61 7.70 13.88
CA GLN A 157 21.06 7.90 14.00
C GLN A 157 21.40 9.03 14.97
N GLU A 158 20.69 10.16 14.94
CA GLU A 158 20.90 11.28 15.89
C GLU A 158 20.62 10.91 17.37
N LYS A 159 19.82 9.88 17.64
CA LYS A 159 19.56 9.40 19.01
C LYS A 159 20.56 8.35 19.51
N GLY A 160 21.43 7.84 18.63
CA GLY A 160 22.41 6.81 18.94
C GLY A 160 23.84 7.33 19.14
N GLU A 161 24.05 8.63 18.96
CA GLU A 161 25.25 9.41 19.35
C GLU A 161 25.00 10.11 20.70
#